data_AF-A0A167E2J6-F1
#
_entry.id   AF-A0A167E2J6-F1
#
_cell.length_a   1.000
_cell.length_b   1.000
_cell.length_c   1.000
_cell.angle_alpha   90.00
_cell.angle_beta   90.00
_cell.angle_gamma   90.00
#
_symmetry.space_group_name_H-M   'P 1'
#
loop_
_entity.id
_entity.type
_entity.pdbx_description
1 polymer ?
#
loop_
_entity_poly.entity_id
_entity_poly.type
_entity_poly.pdbx_seq_one_letter_code
_entity_poly.pdbx_strand_id
1 'polypeptide(L)'
;MQYIPNHFEFKATLSFKIRSYCELSNSYMDTSLLLLKGGMNQPCLISGYLSVKAMLKAVYLCQGSQETWKNNITFDELLSFVSDHHIIDLDTELFLNKIHYITSQSYILTTLKMENQHVINIITRIEDILCYLSEKIGCHDTSYIVL
;
A
#
# COMPACT_ATOMS: atom_id res chain seq x y z
N MET A 1 7.68 27.08 25.74
CA MET A 1 8.95 26.49 25.26
C MET A 1 8.58 25.43 24.23
N GLN A 2 8.68 25.75 22.93
CA GLN A 2 8.45 24.76 21.87
C GLN A 2 9.72 23.91 21.76
N TYR A 3 9.58 22.60 22.00
CA TYR A 3 10.64 21.63 21.76
C TYR A 3 10.78 21.48 20.24
N ILE A 4 11.85 22.04 19.68
CA ILE A 4 12.22 21.84 18.28
C ILE A 4 13.11 20.58 18.29
N PRO A 5 12.65 19.43 17.78
CA PRO A 5 13.46 18.23 17.75
C PRO A 5 14.72 18.48 16.92
N ASN A 6 15.86 17.97 17.39
CA ASN A 6 17.09 18.04 16.62
C ASN A 6 16.92 17.28 15.29
N HIS A 7 17.45 17.83 14.20
CA HIS A 7 17.35 17.27 12.85
C HIS A 7 17.76 15.77 12.75
N PHE A 8 18.64 15.31 13.65
CA PHE A 8 19.05 13.90 13.75
C PHE A 8 17.95 12.99 14.33
N GLU A 9 17.29 13.38 15.42
CA GLU A 9 16.19 12.62 16.04
C GLU A 9 14.99 12.52 15.09
N PHE A 10 14.74 13.58 14.33
CA PHE A 10 13.69 13.62 13.33
C PHE A 10 13.93 12.63 12.20
N LYS A 11 15.17 12.57 11.65
CA LYS A 11 15.54 11.60 10.62
C LYS A 11 15.42 10.16 11.12
N ALA A 12 15.87 9.87 12.34
CA ALA A 12 15.73 8.53 12.94
C ALA A 12 14.25 8.14 13.10
N THR A 13 13.40 9.07 13.56
CA THR A 13 11.96 8.85 13.71
C THR A 13 11.28 8.61 12.37
N LEU A 14 11.67 9.33 11.32
CA LEU A 14 11.15 9.14 9.97
C LEU A 14 11.54 7.76 9.42
N SER A 15 12.81 7.40 9.48
CA SER A 15 13.30 6.10 9.01
C SER A 15 12.59 4.95 9.73
N PHE A 16 12.35 5.09 11.04
CA PHE A 16 11.55 4.14 11.79
C PHE A 16 10.11 4.02 11.26
N LYS A 17 9.41 5.15 11.04
CA LYS A 17 8.04 5.15 10.52
C LYS A 17 7.95 4.54 9.11
N ILE A 18 8.89 4.86 8.22
CA ILE A 18 8.94 4.28 6.87
C ILE A 18 9.07 2.76 6.97
N ARG A 19 10.02 2.27 7.78
CA ARG A 19 10.19 0.83 8.01
C ARG A 19 8.92 0.21 8.58
N SER A 20 8.30 0.81 9.59
CA SER A 20 7.05 0.28 10.16
C SER A 20 5.93 0.17 9.12
N TYR A 21 5.84 1.11 8.18
CA TYR A 21 4.86 1.01 7.09
C TYR A 21 5.23 -0.04 6.04
N CYS A 22 6.52 -0.25 5.73
CA CYS A 22 6.94 -1.39 4.89
C CYS A 22 6.57 -2.73 5.57
N GLU A 23 6.89 -2.89 6.85
CA GLU A 23 6.60 -4.11 7.62
C GLU A 23 5.09 -4.38 7.67
N LEU A 24 4.29 -3.33 7.91
CA LEU A 24 2.84 -3.42 7.90
C LEU A 24 2.29 -3.80 6.52
N SER A 25 2.86 -3.23 5.44
CA SER A 25 2.52 -3.60 4.07
C SER A 25 2.76 -5.09 3.82
N ASN A 26 3.93 -5.61 4.23
CA ASN A 26 4.26 -7.03 4.08
C ASN A 26 3.32 -7.93 4.89
N SER A 27 3.06 -7.58 6.15
CA SER A 27 2.15 -8.35 7.00
C SER A 27 0.73 -8.45 6.41
N TYR A 28 0.23 -7.36 5.81
CA TYR A 28 -1.05 -7.40 5.11
C TYR A 28 -1.01 -8.24 3.83
N MET A 29 0.11 -8.22 3.10
CA MET A 29 0.28 -9.03 1.90
C MET A 29 0.34 -10.52 2.25
N ASP A 30 1.13 -10.91 3.25
CA ASP A 30 1.18 -12.28 3.77
C ASP A 30 -0.19 -12.76 4.21
N THR A 31 -0.93 -11.92 4.91
CA THR A 31 -2.32 -12.19 5.31
C THR A 31 -3.22 -12.39 4.09
N SER A 32 -3.08 -11.55 3.06
CA SER A 32 -3.84 -11.67 1.81
C SER A 32 -3.60 -13.02 1.12
N LEU A 33 -2.33 -13.45 1.04
CA LEU A 33 -1.95 -14.74 0.45
C LEU A 33 -2.48 -15.93 1.26
N LEU A 34 -2.49 -15.86 2.59
CA LEU A 34 -3.10 -16.89 3.44
C LEU A 34 -4.61 -16.99 3.22
N LEU A 35 -5.30 -15.85 3.11
CA LEU A 35 -6.73 -15.80 2.86
C LEU A 35 -7.07 -16.33 1.45
N LEU A 36 -6.24 -16.03 0.45
CA LEU A 36 -6.37 -16.57 -0.90
C LEU A 36 -6.30 -18.10 -0.90
N LYS A 37 -5.29 -18.68 -0.22
CA LYS A 37 -5.15 -20.13 -0.06
C LYS A 37 -6.35 -20.76 0.66
N GLY A 38 -6.97 -20.02 1.58
CA GLY A 38 -8.21 -20.42 2.26
C GLY A 38 -9.49 -20.22 1.44
N GLY A 39 -9.41 -19.75 0.20
CA GLY A 39 -10.59 -19.44 -0.64
C GLY A 39 -11.40 -18.24 -0.14
N MET A 40 -10.84 -17.42 0.75
CA MET A 40 -11.49 -16.25 1.33
C MET A 40 -11.25 -15.01 0.47
N ASN A 41 -11.89 -14.97 -0.71
CA ASN A 41 -11.69 -13.96 -1.75
C ASN A 41 -11.86 -12.50 -1.27
N GLN A 42 -12.95 -12.20 -0.57
CA GLN A 42 -13.23 -10.82 -0.11
C GLN A 42 -12.22 -10.34 0.95
N PRO A 43 -11.99 -11.08 2.05
CA PRO A 43 -10.95 -10.73 3.01
C PRO A 43 -9.56 -10.61 2.37
N CYS A 44 -9.24 -11.49 1.42
CA CYS A 44 -7.99 -11.47 0.67
C CYS A 44 -7.79 -10.12 -0.05
N LEU A 45 -8.79 -9.64 -0.78
CA LEU A 45 -8.74 -8.35 -1.49
C LEU A 45 -8.63 -7.16 -0.52
N ILE A 46 -9.35 -7.20 0.60
CA ILE A 46 -9.25 -6.15 1.64
C ILE A 46 -7.83 -6.08 2.19
N SER A 47 -7.23 -7.23 2.54
CA SER A 47 -5.85 -7.30 3.01
C SER A 47 -4.85 -6.82 1.95
N GLY A 48 -5.02 -7.21 0.68
CA GLY A 48 -4.18 -6.73 -0.42
C GLY A 48 -4.25 -5.21 -0.59
N TYR A 49 -5.45 -4.62 -0.54
CA TYR A 49 -5.64 -3.17 -0.54
C TYR A 49 -4.96 -2.48 0.65
N LEU A 50 -5.09 -3.03 1.86
CA LEU A 50 -4.45 -2.48 3.06
C LEU A 50 -2.92 -2.51 2.93
N SER A 51 -2.37 -3.55 2.30
CA SER A 51 -0.95 -3.65 1.99
C SER A 51 -0.48 -2.49 1.11
N VAL A 52 -1.19 -2.22 0.00
CA VAL A 52 -0.87 -1.08 -0.88
C VAL A 52 -0.97 0.24 -0.12
N LYS A 53 -2.04 0.44 0.65
CA LYS A 53 -2.24 1.68 1.41
C LYS A 53 -1.09 1.92 2.40
N ALA A 54 -0.58 0.87 3.06
CA ALA A 54 0.57 0.98 3.93
C ALA A 54 1.85 1.33 3.15
N MET A 55 2.08 0.70 1.99
CA MET A 55 3.24 1.02 1.15
C MET A 55 3.20 2.46 0.62
N LEU A 56 2.04 2.94 0.16
CA LEU A 56 1.88 4.33 -0.28
C LEU A 56 2.19 5.33 0.84
N LYS A 57 1.86 5.01 2.10
CA LYS A 57 2.28 5.83 3.25
C LYS A 57 3.80 5.84 3.43
N ALA A 58 4.47 4.71 3.22
CA ALA A 58 5.94 4.65 3.26
C ALA A 58 6.55 5.52 2.14
N VAL A 59 6.02 5.43 0.92
CA VAL A 59 6.42 6.26 -0.23
C VAL A 59 6.21 7.74 0.06
N TYR A 60 5.04 8.11 0.56
CA TYR A 60 4.71 9.48 0.93
C TYR A 60 5.66 10.07 1.97
N LEU A 61 6.02 9.29 3.00
CA LEU A 61 6.99 9.73 4.01
C LEU A 61 8.43 9.80 3.47
N CYS A 62 8.79 8.91 2.55
CA CYS A 62 10.12 8.84 1.97
C CYS A 62 10.39 9.96 0.96
N GLN A 63 9.41 10.24 0.09
CA GLN A 63 9.53 11.17 -1.03
C GLN A 63 8.91 12.55 -0.74
N GLY A 64 8.03 12.66 0.25
CA GLY A 64 7.38 13.91 0.63
C GLY A 64 8.29 14.84 1.44
N SER A 65 8.08 16.15 1.29
CA SER A 65 8.76 17.14 2.13
C SER A 65 8.23 17.08 3.56
N GLN A 66 9.06 17.42 4.55
CA GLN A 66 8.68 17.38 5.98
C GLN A 66 7.41 18.19 6.29
N GLU A 67 7.18 19.27 5.56
CA GLU A 67 6.02 20.16 5.71
C GLU A 67 4.71 19.52 5.24
N THR A 68 4.78 18.51 4.36
CA THR A 68 3.59 17.88 3.81
C THR A 68 2.98 16.86 4.76
N TRP A 69 3.76 16.26 5.68
CA TRP A 69 3.34 15.09 6.42
C TRP A 69 2.10 15.29 7.30
N LYS A 70 0.99 14.69 6.87
CA LYS A 70 -0.24 14.61 7.65
C LYS A 70 -0.35 13.24 8.33
N ASN A 71 -0.70 13.21 9.62
CA ASN A 71 -0.96 11.95 10.34
C ASN A 71 -2.18 11.19 9.78
N ASN A 72 -3.17 11.90 9.23
CA ASN A 72 -4.43 11.35 8.75
C ASN A 72 -4.61 11.58 7.24
N ILE A 73 -3.62 11.17 6.43
CA ILE A 73 -3.71 11.22 4.98
C ILE A 73 -4.69 10.16 4.44
N THR A 74 -5.58 10.57 3.53
CA THR A 74 -6.55 9.67 2.89
C THR A 74 -5.89 8.83 1.80
N PHE A 75 -6.60 7.80 1.29
CA PHE A 75 -6.08 7.02 0.16
C PHE A 75 -5.99 7.86 -1.11
N ASP A 76 -7.01 8.68 -1.38
CA ASP A 76 -7.02 9.58 -2.54
C ASP A 76 -5.86 10.58 -2.48
N GLU A 77 -5.58 11.17 -1.31
CA GLU A 77 -4.43 12.07 -1.13
C GLU A 77 -3.09 11.35 -1.37
N LEU A 78 -2.96 10.10 -0.91
CA LEU A 78 -1.77 9.28 -1.18
C LEU A 78 -1.61 8.98 -2.68
N LEU A 79 -2.72 8.66 -3.34
CA LEU A 79 -2.73 8.30 -4.76
C LEU A 79 -2.40 9.52 -5.62
N SER A 80 -3.03 10.66 -5.36
CA SER A 80 -2.69 11.93 -6.01
C SER A 80 -1.22 12.27 -5.82
N PHE A 81 -0.68 12.11 -4.60
CA PHE A 81 0.73 12.37 -4.37
C PHE A 81 1.64 11.52 -5.27
N VAL A 82 1.43 10.20 -5.35
CA VAL A 82 2.30 9.33 -6.16
C VAL A 82 2.11 9.53 -7.67
N SER A 83 0.92 9.91 -8.11
CA SER A 83 0.66 10.26 -9.51
C SER A 83 1.28 11.60 -9.91
N ASP A 84 1.12 12.64 -9.08
CA ASP A 84 1.66 13.99 -9.32
C ASP A 84 3.19 13.99 -9.34
N HIS A 85 3.82 13.08 -8.59
CA HIS A 85 5.28 12.91 -8.59
C HIS A 85 5.77 11.89 -9.63
N HIS A 86 4.90 11.44 -10.54
CA HIS A 86 5.20 10.44 -11.58
C HIS A 86 5.86 9.16 -11.03
N ILE A 87 5.51 8.77 -9.80
CA ILE A 87 6.00 7.54 -9.18
C ILE A 87 5.31 6.34 -9.82
N ILE A 88 4.01 6.44 -10.09
CA ILE A 88 3.22 5.42 -10.78
C ILE A 88 2.67 5.95 -12.12
N ASP A 89 2.28 5.04 -13.00
CA ASP A 89 1.60 5.38 -14.24
C ASP A 89 0.07 5.42 -14.08
N LEU A 90 -0.61 5.93 -15.11
CA LEU A 90 -2.07 6.05 -15.13
C LEU A 90 -2.78 4.70 -15.01
N ASP A 91 -2.23 3.63 -15.60
CA ASP A 91 -2.84 2.31 -15.53
C ASP A 91 -2.81 1.76 -14.09
N THR A 92 -1.69 1.94 -13.40
CA THR A 92 -1.55 1.61 -11.98
C THR A 92 -2.49 2.45 -11.13
N GLU A 93 -2.58 3.76 -11.37
CA GLU A 93 -3.52 4.64 -10.66
C GLU A 93 -4.97 4.17 -10.81
N LEU A 94 -5.41 3.90 -12.04
CA LEU A 94 -6.76 3.42 -12.34
C LEU A 94 -7.04 2.07 -11.68
N PHE A 95 -6.06 1.16 -11.68
CA PHE A 95 -6.17 -0.11 -11.00
C PHE A 95 -6.37 0.08 -9.49
N LEU A 96 -5.53 0.91 -8.85
CA LEU A 96 -5.60 1.17 -7.42
C LEU A 96 -6.91 1.84 -7.00
N ASN A 97 -7.43 2.78 -7.81
CA ASN A 97 -8.74 3.38 -7.61
C ASN A 97 -9.87 2.34 -7.66
N LYS A 98 -9.83 1.40 -8.60
CA LYS A 98 -10.83 0.32 -8.70
C LYS A 98 -10.78 -0.61 -7.48
N ILE A 99 -9.59 -0.96 -7.02
CA ILE A 99 -9.42 -1.78 -5.81
C ILE A 99 -9.94 -1.05 -4.57
N HIS A 100 -9.64 0.25 -4.42
CA HIS A 100 -10.20 1.06 -3.35
C HIS A 100 -11.73 1.08 -3.38
N TYR A 101 -12.32 1.29 -4.56
CA TYR A 101 -13.77 1.29 -4.73
C TYR A 101 -14.40 -0.07 -4.37
N ILE A 102 -13.84 -1.16 -4.86
CA ILE A 102 -14.36 -2.52 -4.60
C ILE A 102 -14.26 -2.86 -3.10
N THR A 103 -13.15 -2.50 -2.44
CA THR A 103 -12.91 -2.83 -1.03
C THR A 103 -13.65 -1.91 -0.05
N SER A 104 -13.98 -0.68 -0.44
CA SER A 104 -14.78 0.24 0.38
C SER A 104 -16.27 -0.10 0.38
N GLN A 105 -16.75 -0.83 -0.62
CA GLN A 105 -18.16 -1.18 -0.77
C GLN A 105 -18.39 -2.65 -0.41
N SER A 106 -18.67 -2.92 0.87
CA SER A 106 -18.88 -4.29 1.40
C SER A 106 -19.92 -5.10 0.62
N TYR A 107 -20.99 -4.43 0.14
CA TYR A 107 -22.04 -5.02 -0.70
C TYR A 107 -21.55 -5.46 -2.09
N ILE A 108 -20.62 -4.72 -2.70
CA ILE A 108 -20.11 -4.99 -4.05
C ILE A 108 -19.33 -6.30 -4.06
N LEU A 109 -18.51 -6.54 -3.03
CA LEU A 109 -17.77 -7.80 -2.90
C LEU A 109 -18.67 -9.01 -2.67
N THR A 110 -19.81 -8.83 -2.00
CA THR A 110 -20.79 -9.92 -1.82
C THR A 110 -21.62 -10.20 -3.06
N THR A 111 -21.73 -9.25 -3.99
CA THR A 111 -22.54 -9.38 -5.21
C THR A 111 -21.73 -9.73 -6.44
N LEU A 112 -20.48 -9.29 -6.52
CA LEU A 112 -19.52 -9.79 -7.51
C LEU A 112 -19.18 -11.24 -7.15
N LYS A 113 -19.74 -12.18 -7.91
CA LYS A 113 -19.21 -13.55 -7.99
C LYS A 113 -17.84 -13.51 -8.67
N MET A 114 -16.82 -13.06 -7.94
CA MET A 114 -15.44 -13.13 -8.42
C MET A 114 -14.96 -14.58 -8.34
N GLU A 115 -14.73 -15.15 -9.52
CA GLU A 115 -13.99 -16.38 -9.65
C GLU A 115 -12.61 -16.26 -9.00
N ASN A 116 -12.12 -17.36 -8.45
CA ASN A 116 -10.85 -17.38 -7.73
C ASN A 116 -9.69 -16.87 -8.61
N GLN A 117 -9.72 -17.18 -9.92
CA GLN A 117 -8.71 -16.71 -10.86
C GLN A 117 -8.65 -15.18 -10.98
N HIS A 118 -9.79 -14.49 -10.91
CA HIS A 118 -9.81 -13.03 -10.93
C HIS A 118 -9.13 -12.46 -9.68
N VAL A 119 -9.36 -13.07 -8.52
CA VAL A 119 -8.72 -12.64 -7.26
C VAL A 119 -7.23 -12.90 -7.31
N ILE A 120 -6.79 -14.07 -7.78
CA ILE A 120 -5.37 -14.38 -8.00
C ILE A 120 -4.72 -13.29 -8.85
N ASN A 121 -5.29 -12.98 -10.01
CA ASN A 121 -4.73 -11.97 -10.92
C ASN A 121 -4.65 -10.58 -10.28
N ILE A 122 -5.65 -10.20 -9.49
CA ILE A 122 -5.65 -8.92 -8.75
C ILE A 122 -4.53 -8.91 -7.70
N ILE A 123 -4.38 -9.99 -6.94
CA ILE A 123 -3.37 -10.11 -5.89
C ILE A 123 -1.97 -10.11 -6.48
N THR A 124 -1.72 -10.87 -7.56
CA THR A 124 -0.44 -10.86 -8.28
C THR A 124 -0.09 -9.45 -8.76
N ARG A 125 -1.06 -8.74 -9.35
CA ARG A 125 -0.82 -7.35 -9.77
C ARG A 125 -0.55 -6.41 -8.58
N ILE A 126 -1.15 -6.65 -7.42
CA ILE A 126 -0.82 -5.92 -6.20
C ILE A 126 0.63 -6.20 -5.78
N GLU A 127 1.10 -7.44 -5.84
CA GLU A 127 2.50 -7.78 -5.55
C GLU A 127 3.46 -7.05 -6.46
N ASP A 128 3.20 -7.03 -7.77
CA ASP A 128 4.04 -6.32 -8.74
C ASP A 128 4.15 -4.83 -8.41
N ILE A 129 3.03 -4.20 -8.03
CA ILE A 129 3.00 -2.78 -7.62
C ILE A 129 3.79 -2.59 -6.33
N LEU A 130 3.64 -3.49 -5.36
CA LEU A 130 4.36 -3.41 -4.09
C LEU A 130 5.88 -3.57 -4.27
N CYS A 131 6.32 -4.53 -5.09
CA CYS A 131 7.71 -4.68 -5.52
C CYS A 131 8.25 -3.38 -6.12
N TYR A 132 7.52 -2.83 -7.08
CA TYR A 132 7.93 -1.60 -7.76
C TYR A 132 8.03 -0.41 -6.79
N LEU A 133 7.06 -0.25 -5.90
CA LEU A 133 7.06 0.83 -4.91
C LEU A 133 8.16 0.65 -3.85
N SER A 134 8.45 -0.58 -3.44
CA SER A 134 9.50 -0.86 -2.44
C SER A 134 10.89 -0.52 -2.98
N GLU A 135 11.16 -0.78 -4.26
CA GLU A 135 12.37 -0.36 -4.96
C GLU A 135 12.54 1.17 -4.94
N LYS A 136 11.45 1.94 -5.13
CA LYS A 136 11.49 3.41 -5.14
C LYS A 136 11.84 4.04 -3.80
N ILE A 137 11.69 3.30 -2.69
CA ILE A 137 12.02 3.77 -1.34
C ILE A 137 13.23 3.05 -0.72
N GLY A 138 13.89 2.16 -1.48
CA GLY A 138 15.04 1.38 -1.01
C GLY A 138 14.70 0.38 0.10
N CYS A 139 13.45 -0.05 0.19
CA CYS A 139 12.98 -1.00 1.21
C CYS A 139 13.15 -2.43 0.68
N HIS A 140 14.39 -2.91 0.62
CA HIS A 140 14.76 -4.20 0.00
C HIS A 140 14.38 -5.45 0.80
N ASP A 141 13.85 -5.31 2.02
CA ASP A 141 13.39 -6.46 2.82
C ASP A 141 12.07 -7.08 2.32
N THR A 142 11.61 -6.68 1.12
CA THR A 142 10.36 -7.10 0.51
C THR A 142 10.58 -8.25 -0.47
N SER A 143 10.48 -9.48 0.01
CA SER A 143 10.41 -10.67 -0.85
C SER A 143 8.94 -11.04 -1.08
N TYR A 144 8.28 -10.38 -2.04
CA TYR A 144 6.96 -10.82 -2.48
C TYR A 144 7.13 -12.11 -3.29
N ILE A 145 6.43 -13.18 -2.89
CA ILE A 145 6.57 -14.51 -3.50
C ILE A 145 5.65 -14.57 -4.70
N VAL A 146 6.22 -14.62 -5.90
CA VAL A 146 5.47 -14.89 -7.13
C VAL A 146 4.73 -16.23 -6.99
N LEU A 147 3.39 -16.18 -6.92
CA LEU A 147 2.50 -17.35 -6.90
C LEU A 147 2.52 -18.12 -8.23
#